data_AF-A0A965EKB0-F1
#
_entry.id   AF-A0A965EKB0-F1
#
_cell.length_a   1.000
_cell.length_b   1.000
_cell.length_c   1.000
_cell.angle_alpha   90.00
_cell.angle_beta   90.00
_cell.angle_gamma   90.00
#
_symmetry.space_group_name_H-M   'P 1'
#
loop_
_entity.id
_entity.type
_entity.pdbx_description
1 polymer ?
#
loop_
_entity_poly.entity_id
_entity_poly.type
_entity_poly.pdbx_seq_one_letter_code
_entity_poly.pdbx_strand_id
1 'polypeptide(L)'
;MPSPRLTAFRAWLITAAVVLAITGAAGADEPAIDPTSLSSFTRAIQPLLLNHCATGACHGGDTAAAPQLRRGPVGGLANRTTTLANLQSITKAVADAGGSQAFLHKVLTGHEPNPSPRRGTPLSLSDHERQLLQTWLALSLPDTGSHTTAAGQASMTTAATPVGFDAPLTTPTPPRAAALPLAPSPRKPNRFRSMLERAANPLQLPPPRVTKGLDLEKVLPETFPPLPEDTGLASPAQQN
;
A
#
# COMPACT_ATOMS: atom_id res chain seq x y z
N MET A 1 32.05 57.24 -35.11
CA MET A 1 31.67 56.96 -33.70
C MET A 1 30.57 55.92 -33.70
N PRO A 2 30.85 54.66 -33.30
CA PRO A 2 29.90 53.56 -33.37
C PRO A 2 28.86 53.62 -32.25
N SER A 3 27.60 53.35 -32.58
CA SER A 3 26.44 53.49 -31.68
C SER A 3 26.34 52.33 -30.68
N PRO A 4 26.15 52.59 -29.37
CA PRO A 4 26.21 51.58 -28.29
C PRO A 4 24.99 50.65 -28.18
N ARG A 5 24.08 50.64 -29.17
CA ARG A 5 22.80 49.91 -29.08
C ARG A 5 22.78 48.53 -29.74
N LEU A 6 23.81 48.15 -30.50
CA LEU A 6 23.85 46.84 -31.18
C LEU A 6 24.61 45.73 -30.44
N THR A 7 25.34 46.03 -29.36
CA THR A 7 26.10 45.02 -28.59
C THR A 7 25.28 44.30 -27.51
N ALA A 8 24.21 44.92 -27.00
CA ALA A 8 23.37 44.35 -25.94
C ALA A 8 22.48 43.19 -26.41
N PHE A 9 22.11 43.15 -27.69
CA PHE A 9 21.18 42.13 -28.21
C PHE A 9 21.83 40.77 -28.46
N ARG A 10 23.15 40.74 -28.73
CA ARG A 10 23.90 39.48 -28.95
C ARG A 10 24.26 38.76 -27.65
N ALA A 11 24.39 39.49 -26.53
CA ALA A 11 24.66 38.89 -25.23
C ALA A 11 23.44 38.15 -24.65
N TRP A 12 22.20 38.55 -25.01
CA TRP A 12 20.99 37.95 -24.46
C TRP A 12 20.63 36.60 -25.10
N LEU A 13 20.99 36.38 -26.37
CA LEU A 13 20.73 35.11 -27.07
C LEU A 13 21.64 33.96 -26.61
N ILE A 14 22.85 34.25 -26.13
CA ILE A 14 23.78 33.21 -25.64
C ILE A 14 23.35 32.71 -24.25
N THR A 15 22.77 33.56 -23.40
CA THR A 15 22.27 33.15 -22.08
C THR A 15 21.03 32.25 -22.17
N ALA A 16 20.17 32.45 -23.17
CA ALA A 16 18.98 31.62 -23.38
C ALA A 16 19.32 30.18 -23.82
N ALA A 17 20.39 29.99 -24.59
CA ALA A 17 20.82 28.66 -25.04
C ALA A 17 21.47 27.83 -23.91
N VAL A 18 22.12 28.47 -22.93
CA VAL A 18 22.73 27.77 -21.78
C VAL A 18 21.68 27.33 -20.76
N VAL A 19 20.56 28.06 -20.60
CA VAL A 19 19.47 27.63 -19.71
C VAL A 19 18.66 26.46 -20.29
N LEU A 20 18.59 26.34 -21.62
CA LEU A 20 17.82 25.26 -22.26
C LEU A 20 18.57 23.91 -22.32
N ALA A 21 19.90 23.89 -22.13
CA ALA A 21 20.69 22.66 -22.14
C ALA A 21 20.74 21.92 -20.77
N ILE A 22 20.27 22.54 -19.68
CA ILE A 22 20.34 21.95 -18.33
C ILE A 22 19.06 21.18 -17.96
N THR A 23 17.97 21.33 -18.72
CA THR A 23 16.68 20.66 -18.43
C THR A 23 16.53 19.26 -19.04
N GLY A 24 17.52 18.78 -19.81
CA GLY A 24 17.41 17.52 -20.57
C GLY A 24 17.87 16.23 -19.87
N ALA A 25 18.42 16.29 -18.65
CA ALA A 25 19.06 15.14 -18.01
C ALA A 25 18.46 14.73 -16.65
N ALA A 26 17.24 15.16 -16.34
CA ALA A 26 16.55 14.79 -15.09
C ALA A 26 15.60 13.58 -15.25
N GLY A 27 15.92 12.66 -16.14
CA GLY A 27 15.25 11.36 -16.28
C GLY A 27 16.02 10.20 -15.64
N ALA A 28 16.99 10.50 -14.77
CA ALA A 28 17.87 9.49 -14.19
C ALA A 28 17.23 8.84 -12.95
N ASP A 29 16.91 7.56 -13.10
CA ASP A 29 16.68 6.58 -12.04
C ASP A 29 15.74 7.01 -10.91
N GLU A 30 14.45 7.21 -11.24
CA GLU A 30 13.47 6.83 -10.22
C GLU A 30 13.61 5.31 -10.08
N PRO A 31 14.05 4.78 -8.91
CA PRO A 31 14.25 3.36 -8.75
C PRO A 31 12.92 2.67 -9.09
N ALA A 32 12.96 1.74 -10.03
CA ALA A 32 11.77 1.02 -10.46
C ALA A 32 11.19 0.27 -9.25
N ILE A 33 10.21 0.86 -8.57
CA ILE A 33 9.55 0.26 -7.43
C ILE A 33 8.72 -0.91 -7.96
N ASP A 34 9.01 -2.11 -7.47
CA ASP A 34 8.21 -3.29 -7.77
C ASP A 34 6.73 -3.05 -7.40
N PRO A 35 5.78 -3.18 -8.35
CA PRO A 35 4.37 -2.92 -8.11
C PRO A 35 3.77 -3.83 -7.02
N THR A 36 4.30 -5.03 -6.84
CA THR A 36 3.85 -5.97 -5.79
C THR A 36 4.23 -5.46 -4.40
N SER A 37 5.46 -4.97 -4.26
CA SER A 37 5.97 -4.35 -3.03
C SER A 37 5.21 -3.06 -2.68
N LEU A 38 4.91 -2.22 -3.66
CA LEU A 38 4.09 -1.02 -3.42
C LEU A 38 2.66 -1.36 -2.98
N SER A 39 2.03 -2.35 -3.62
CA SER A 39 0.66 -2.78 -3.30
C SER A 39 0.57 -3.37 -1.88
N SER A 40 1.48 -4.29 -1.54
CA SER A 40 1.55 -4.89 -0.20
C SER A 40 1.89 -3.86 0.87
N PHE A 41 2.82 -2.94 0.59
CA PHE A 41 3.13 -1.82 1.47
C PHE A 41 1.88 -0.98 1.77
N THR A 42 1.16 -0.56 0.73
CA THR A 42 -0.02 0.32 0.87
C THR A 42 -1.13 -0.33 1.69
N ARG A 43 -1.39 -1.63 1.46
CA ARG A 43 -2.55 -2.32 2.06
C ARG A 43 -2.29 -2.85 3.46
N ALA A 44 -1.09 -3.32 3.74
CA ALA A 44 -0.78 -4.05 4.97
C ALA A 44 0.18 -3.29 5.90
N ILE A 45 1.26 -2.75 5.34
CA ILE A 45 2.38 -2.20 6.13
C ILE A 45 2.15 -0.75 6.51
N GLN A 46 1.73 0.09 5.56
CA GLN A 46 1.52 1.51 5.80
C GLN A 46 0.49 1.77 6.92
N PRO A 47 -0.67 1.09 7.00
CA PRO A 47 -1.58 1.25 8.13
C PRO A 47 -0.94 0.88 9.47
N LEU A 48 -0.17 -0.22 9.52
CA LEU A 48 0.55 -0.67 10.70
C LEU A 48 1.56 0.39 11.16
N LEU A 49 2.42 0.86 10.25
CA LEU A 49 3.44 1.87 10.56
C LEU A 49 2.83 3.22 10.93
N LEU A 50 1.77 3.65 10.25
CA LEU A 50 1.13 4.92 10.57
C LEU A 50 0.42 4.87 11.92
N ASN A 51 -0.26 3.76 12.25
CA ASN A 51 -1.02 3.63 13.49
C ASN A 51 -0.15 3.39 14.71
N HIS A 52 0.98 2.70 14.55
CA HIS A 52 1.93 2.49 15.64
C HIS A 52 3.01 3.56 15.59
N CYS A 53 3.93 3.51 14.63
CA CYS A 53 5.16 4.31 14.65
C CYS A 53 4.93 5.83 14.45
N ALA A 54 4.00 6.24 13.58
CA ALA A 54 3.75 7.66 13.34
C ALA A 54 2.84 8.31 14.41
N THR A 55 2.18 7.51 15.24
CA THR A 55 1.30 8.01 16.29
C THR A 55 2.13 8.64 17.42
N GLY A 56 1.72 9.82 17.90
CA GLY A 56 2.49 10.57 18.89
C GLY A 56 3.68 11.35 18.33
N ALA A 57 3.81 11.42 16.99
CA ALA A 57 4.82 12.19 16.27
C ALA A 57 6.29 11.77 16.51
N CYS A 58 6.56 10.59 17.10
CA CYS A 58 7.92 10.07 17.23
C CYS A 58 8.61 9.88 15.89
N HIS A 59 7.87 9.31 14.93
CA HIS A 59 8.26 9.15 13.53
C HIS A 59 7.32 9.89 12.57
N GLY A 60 6.43 10.74 13.09
CA GLY A 60 5.39 11.40 12.30
C GLY A 60 5.77 12.81 11.87
N GLY A 61 5.85 13.08 10.57
CA GLY A 61 6.09 14.41 10.00
C GLY A 61 7.55 14.69 9.61
N ASP A 62 7.78 15.89 9.08
CA ASP A 62 9.03 16.26 8.39
C ASP A 62 10.20 16.55 9.33
N THR A 63 9.91 16.83 10.59
CA THR A 63 10.89 17.11 11.65
C THR A 63 11.14 15.91 12.55
N ALA A 64 10.44 14.80 12.35
CA ALA A 64 10.59 13.60 13.15
C ALA A 64 11.88 12.83 12.82
N ALA A 65 12.28 11.97 13.75
CA ALA A 65 13.41 11.06 13.53
C ALA A 65 13.07 10.03 12.43
N ALA A 66 14.08 9.58 11.69
CA ALA A 66 13.89 8.57 10.66
C ALA A 66 13.40 7.23 11.26
N PRO A 67 12.49 6.50 10.58
CA PRO A 67 11.82 6.88 9.33
C PRO A 67 10.80 8.01 9.51
N GLN A 68 10.69 8.90 8.52
CA GLN A 68 9.75 10.03 8.51
C GLN A 68 8.45 9.61 7.83
N LEU A 69 7.46 9.27 8.64
CA LEU A 69 6.16 8.81 8.20
C LEU A 69 5.17 9.97 8.11
N ARG A 70 4.60 10.15 6.92
CA ARG A 70 3.61 11.18 6.62
C ARG A 70 2.22 10.56 6.54
N ARG A 71 1.25 11.15 7.22
CA ARG A 71 -0.17 10.89 6.95
C ARG A 71 -0.59 11.75 5.76
N GLY A 72 -1.38 11.17 4.85
CA GLY A 72 -1.90 11.88 3.69
C GLY A 72 -2.80 13.07 4.08
N PRO A 73 -3.23 13.88 3.09
CA PRO A 73 -4.14 14.99 3.34
C PRO A 73 -5.38 14.54 4.13
N VAL A 74 -5.88 15.46 4.96
CA VAL A 74 -6.95 15.25 5.95
C VAL A 74 -8.11 14.45 5.38
N GLY A 75 -8.47 13.34 6.04
CA GLY A 75 -9.50 12.40 5.58
C GLY A 75 -9.05 10.94 5.55
N GLY A 76 -7.78 10.65 5.81
CA GLY A 76 -7.26 9.27 5.91
C GLY A 76 -7.18 8.54 4.57
N LEU A 77 -7.43 9.23 3.46
CA LEU A 77 -7.27 8.67 2.13
C LEU A 77 -5.77 8.55 1.81
N ALA A 78 -5.36 7.36 1.36
CA ALA A 78 -4.01 7.14 0.89
C ALA A 78 -3.77 7.99 -0.36
N ASN A 79 -2.76 8.86 -0.30
CA ASN A 79 -2.27 9.60 -1.46
C ASN A 79 -1.04 8.89 -2.03
N ARG A 80 -0.94 8.74 -3.36
CA ARG A 80 0.17 8.06 -4.02
C ARG A 80 1.52 8.69 -3.66
N THR A 81 1.63 10.02 -3.73
CA THR A 81 2.86 10.76 -3.39
C THR A 81 3.29 10.51 -1.96
N THR A 82 2.35 10.54 -1.00
CA THR A 82 2.63 10.25 0.41
C THR A 82 3.05 8.80 0.62
N THR A 83 2.39 7.86 -0.06
CA THR A 83 2.69 6.43 0.01
C THR A 83 4.10 6.13 -0.48
N LEU A 84 4.48 6.72 -1.63
CA LEU A 84 5.83 6.58 -2.18
C LEU A 84 6.88 7.20 -1.27
N ALA A 85 6.63 8.40 -0.71
CA ALA A 85 7.54 9.03 0.24
C ALA A 85 7.74 8.18 1.51
N ASN A 86 6.67 7.59 2.05
CA ASN A 86 6.74 6.70 3.21
C ASN A 86 7.52 5.42 2.88
N LEU A 87 7.26 4.80 1.73
CA LEU A 87 8.00 3.63 1.27
C LEU A 87 9.49 3.93 1.15
N GLN A 88 9.84 5.04 0.48
CA GLN A 88 11.23 5.48 0.33
C GLN A 88 11.91 5.73 1.69
N SER A 89 11.20 6.37 2.63
CA SER A 89 11.73 6.62 3.97
C SER A 89 12.04 5.33 4.73
N ILE A 90 11.16 4.33 4.61
CA ILE A 90 11.37 3.00 5.21
C ILE A 90 12.53 2.26 4.54
N THR A 91 12.56 2.20 3.21
CA THR A 91 13.66 1.57 2.48
C THR A 91 15.01 2.20 2.83
N LYS A 92 15.07 3.54 2.94
CA LYS A 92 16.26 4.24 3.40
C LYS A 92 16.62 3.87 4.84
N ALA A 93 15.66 3.85 5.77
CA ALA A 93 15.92 3.48 7.16
C ALA A 93 16.41 2.03 7.30
N VAL A 94 15.92 1.12 6.46
CA VAL A 94 16.39 -0.27 6.37
C VAL A 94 17.84 -0.33 5.89
N ALA A 95 18.17 0.41 4.83
CA ALA A 95 19.54 0.51 4.32
C ALA A 95 20.49 1.13 5.36
N ASP A 96 20.11 2.24 5.99
CA ASP A 96 20.89 2.94 7.02
C ASP A 96 21.08 2.07 8.28
N ALA A 97 20.16 1.14 8.56
CA ALA A 97 20.29 0.16 9.66
C ALA A 97 21.20 -1.02 9.31
N GLY A 98 21.65 -1.17 8.06
CA GLY A 98 22.47 -2.30 7.61
C GLY A 98 21.67 -3.52 7.17
N GLY A 99 20.38 -3.36 6.83
CA GLY A 99 19.53 -4.43 6.28
C GLY A 99 18.25 -4.69 7.05
N SER A 100 17.43 -5.59 6.51
CA SER A 100 16.08 -5.91 6.97
C SER A 100 16.05 -6.42 8.42
N GLN A 101 16.96 -7.33 8.77
CA GLN A 101 17.05 -7.93 10.11
C GLN A 101 17.52 -6.93 11.17
N ALA A 102 18.55 -6.14 10.85
CA ALA A 102 19.06 -5.11 11.76
C ALA A 102 18.02 -4.01 12.01
N PHE A 103 17.29 -3.61 10.97
CA PHE A 103 16.15 -2.70 11.10
C PHE A 103 15.06 -3.28 12.00
N LEU A 104 14.64 -4.53 11.77
CA LEU A 104 13.60 -5.18 12.58
C LEU A 104 14.03 -5.28 14.05
N HIS A 105 15.26 -5.72 14.33
CA HIS A 105 15.79 -5.76 15.69
C HIS A 105 15.74 -4.38 16.35
N LYS A 106 16.13 -3.33 15.64
CA LYS A 106 16.07 -1.94 16.13
C LYS A 106 14.64 -1.48 16.40
N VAL A 107 13.66 -1.84 15.56
CA VAL A 107 12.25 -1.52 15.80
C VAL A 107 11.74 -2.23 17.06
N LEU A 108 12.09 -3.50 17.26
CA LEU A 108 11.61 -4.31 18.38
C LEU A 108 12.26 -3.97 19.72
N THR A 109 13.51 -3.49 19.71
CA THR A 109 14.28 -3.20 20.94
C THR A 109 14.45 -1.72 21.22
N GLY A 110 14.40 -0.86 20.19
CA GLY A 110 14.74 0.56 20.30
C GLY A 110 13.64 1.46 20.86
N HIS A 111 12.48 0.90 21.18
CA HIS A 111 11.39 1.64 21.83
C HIS A 111 11.34 1.25 23.30
N GLU A 112 12.28 1.80 24.07
CA GLU A 112 12.21 1.73 25.53
C GLU A 112 10.84 2.24 25.99
N PRO A 113 10.16 1.56 26.92
CA PRO A 113 8.91 2.05 27.49
C PRO A 113 9.23 3.37 28.20
N ASN A 114 8.98 4.48 27.51
CA ASN A 114 9.19 5.81 28.08
C ASN A 114 8.31 5.90 29.35
N PRO A 115 8.89 6.05 30.55
CA PRO A 115 8.15 6.00 31.81
C PRO A 115 7.29 7.26 32.04
N SER A 116 6.99 8.03 30.99
CA SER A 116 6.18 9.23 31.10
C SER A 116 4.82 8.90 31.71
N PRO A 117 4.47 9.49 32.87
CA PRO A 117 3.29 9.13 33.65
C PRO A 117 1.95 9.54 32.99
N ARG A 118 1.98 10.06 31.75
CA ARG A 118 0.80 10.46 31.00
C ARG A 118 0.62 9.59 29.76
N ARG A 119 -0.23 8.57 29.92
CA ARG A 119 -1.05 7.91 28.89
C ARG A 119 -0.32 7.11 27.80
N GLY A 120 -0.50 5.80 27.89
CA GLY A 120 -0.43 4.88 26.77
C GLY A 120 0.13 3.53 27.20
N THR A 121 -0.55 2.44 26.87
CA THR A 121 0.08 1.12 26.82
C THR A 121 1.34 1.23 25.96
N PRO A 122 2.48 0.64 26.36
CA PRO A 122 3.67 0.63 25.52
C PRO A 122 3.30 0.17 24.11
N LEU A 123 3.76 0.93 23.12
CA LEU A 123 3.44 0.77 21.72
C LEU A 123 4.15 -0.48 21.19
N SER A 124 3.59 -1.64 21.52
CA SER A 124 4.14 -2.94 21.15
C SER A 124 3.33 -3.51 19.99
N LEU A 125 4.01 -3.87 18.90
CA LEU A 125 3.41 -4.65 17.83
C LEU A 125 3.00 -6.02 18.38
N SER A 126 1.79 -6.47 18.07
CA SER A 126 1.36 -7.86 18.34
C SER A 126 2.23 -8.87 17.57
N ASP A 127 2.22 -10.15 17.98
CA ASP A 127 2.93 -11.22 17.26
C ASP A 127 2.60 -11.25 15.77
N HIS A 128 1.32 -11.09 15.44
CA HIS A 128 0.84 -11.08 14.06
C HIS A 128 1.41 -9.88 13.27
N GLU A 129 1.38 -8.68 13.86
CA GLU A 129 1.92 -7.47 13.23
C GLU A 129 3.44 -7.54 13.04
N ARG A 130 4.16 -8.12 14.00
CA ARG A 130 5.60 -8.39 13.88
C ARG A 130 5.88 -9.33 12.71
N GLN A 131 5.15 -10.44 12.63
CA GLN A 131 5.31 -11.41 11.56
C GLN A 131 4.98 -10.80 10.19
N LEU A 132 3.95 -9.96 10.13
CA LEU A 132 3.55 -9.25 8.91
C LEU A 132 4.67 -8.30 8.43
N LEU A 133 5.24 -7.50 9.33
CA LEU A 133 6.36 -6.61 9.01
C LEU A 133 7.62 -7.40 8.58
N GLN A 134 7.97 -8.44 9.32
CA GLN A 134 9.12 -9.29 9.03
C GLN A 134 9.01 -9.96 7.66
N THR A 135 7.84 -10.54 7.36
CA THR A 135 7.59 -11.22 6.07
C THR A 135 7.68 -10.25 4.91
N TRP A 136 7.11 -9.06 5.05
CA TRP A 136 7.19 -8.03 4.02
C TRP A 136 8.63 -7.55 3.81
N LEU A 137 9.39 -7.28 4.87
CA LEU A 137 10.80 -6.86 4.76
C LEU A 137 11.63 -7.90 4.01
N ALA A 138 11.46 -9.19 4.32
CA ALA A 138 12.20 -10.28 3.67
C ALA A 138 11.87 -10.42 2.17
N LEU A 139 10.63 -10.14 1.77
CA LEU A 139 10.18 -10.29 0.38
C LEU A 139 10.44 -9.03 -0.47
N SER A 140 10.27 -7.85 0.10
CA SER A 140 10.31 -6.58 -0.63
C SER A 140 11.66 -5.88 -0.60
N LEU A 141 12.51 -6.18 0.39
CA LEU A 141 13.82 -5.55 0.58
C LEU A 141 14.90 -6.61 0.84
N PRO A 142 15.17 -7.51 -0.14
CA PRO A 142 16.21 -8.51 0.02
C PRO A 142 17.55 -7.82 0.29
N ASP A 143 18.29 -8.32 1.28
CA ASP A 143 19.57 -7.75 1.70
C ASP A 143 20.58 -7.84 0.54
N THR A 144 20.74 -6.75 -0.19
CA THR A 144 21.62 -6.66 -1.37
C THR A 144 23.10 -6.82 -1.03
N GLY A 145 23.45 -6.81 0.26
CA GLY A 145 24.84 -6.85 0.75
C GLY A 145 25.42 -8.24 1.05
N SER A 146 24.63 -9.31 1.07
CA SER A 146 25.13 -10.64 1.51
C SER A 146 25.22 -11.70 0.42
N HIS A 147 24.84 -11.40 -0.81
CA HIS A 147 24.99 -12.33 -1.93
C HIS A 147 26.21 -11.96 -2.79
N THR A 148 27.41 -11.98 -2.19
CA THR A 148 28.61 -12.28 -2.98
C THR A 148 28.50 -13.73 -3.45
N THR A 149 27.89 -13.90 -4.61
CA THR A 149 28.17 -14.90 -5.65
C THR A 149 28.88 -16.17 -5.18
N ALA A 150 28.15 -17.09 -4.56
CA ALA A 150 28.32 -18.50 -4.88
C ALA A 150 27.47 -18.77 -6.13
N ALA A 151 28.06 -18.56 -7.30
CA ALA A 151 27.45 -18.89 -8.58
C ALA A 151 27.07 -20.38 -8.58
N GLY A 152 25.78 -20.67 -8.66
CA GLY A 152 25.30 -22.03 -8.88
C GLY A 152 24.13 -22.45 -8.02
N GLN A 153 23.02 -21.72 -8.02
CA GLN A 153 21.73 -22.34 -7.78
C GLN A 153 20.74 -21.91 -8.85
N ALA A 154 20.36 -22.90 -9.64
CA ALA A 154 19.43 -22.82 -10.75
C ALA A 154 18.12 -22.19 -10.29
N SER A 155 17.58 -21.31 -11.15
CA SER A 155 16.17 -20.93 -11.15
C SER A 155 15.32 -22.20 -11.22
N MET A 156 14.92 -22.72 -10.06
CA MET A 156 13.74 -23.57 -9.99
C MET A 156 12.55 -22.66 -10.16
N THR A 157 12.09 -22.56 -11.40
CA THR A 157 10.73 -22.19 -11.75
C THR A 157 9.79 -23.10 -10.98
N THR A 158 9.41 -22.69 -9.77
CA THR A 158 8.36 -23.37 -9.01
C THR A 158 7.07 -22.98 -9.73
N ALA A 159 6.62 -23.85 -10.63
CA ALA A 159 5.29 -23.77 -11.21
C ALA A 159 4.29 -23.76 -10.04
N ALA A 160 3.68 -22.60 -9.81
CA ALA A 160 2.60 -22.45 -8.86
C ALA A 160 1.49 -23.42 -9.29
N THR A 161 1.37 -24.52 -8.55
CA THR A 161 0.26 -25.46 -8.72
C THR A 161 -1.00 -24.71 -8.29
N PRO A 162 -2.02 -24.54 -9.14
CA PRO A 162 -3.28 -23.96 -8.71
C PRO A 162 -3.85 -24.87 -7.61
N VAL A 163 -3.95 -24.35 -6.39
CA VAL A 163 -4.63 -25.04 -5.29
C VAL A 163 -6.11 -25.03 -5.62
N GLY A 164 -6.62 -26.18 -6.09
CA GLY A 164 -8.04 -26.40 -6.31
C GLY A 164 -8.83 -26.24 -5.01
N PHE A 165 -9.94 -25.51 -5.09
CA PHE A 165 -10.80 -25.14 -3.96
C PHE A 165 -11.75 -26.26 -3.50
N ASP A 166 -11.51 -27.51 -3.90
CA ASP A 166 -12.45 -28.64 -3.72
C ASP A 166 -12.10 -29.60 -2.57
N ALA A 167 -11.25 -29.20 -1.63
CA ALA A 167 -10.99 -30.03 -0.44
C ALA A 167 -12.13 -29.88 0.60
N PRO A 168 -12.84 -30.97 0.97
CA PRO A 168 -13.84 -30.91 2.02
C PRO A 168 -13.19 -30.53 3.35
N LEU A 169 -13.76 -29.53 4.03
CA LEU A 169 -13.34 -29.08 5.36
C LEU A 169 -13.48 -30.22 6.38
N THR A 170 -12.41 -30.97 6.61
CA THR A 170 -12.30 -31.83 7.79
C THR A 170 -12.15 -30.94 9.01
N THR A 171 -13.21 -30.85 9.80
CA THR A 171 -13.24 -30.10 11.05
C THR A 171 -12.35 -30.81 12.07
N PRO A 172 -11.26 -30.20 12.57
CA PRO A 172 -10.47 -30.81 13.62
C PRO A 172 -11.30 -30.89 14.90
N THR A 173 -11.52 -32.11 15.39
CA THR A 173 -12.16 -32.36 16.68
C THR A 173 -11.16 -32.00 17.79
N PRO A 174 -11.41 -30.99 18.64
CA PRO A 174 -10.51 -30.67 19.72
C PRO A 174 -10.54 -31.74 20.82
N PRO A 175 -9.39 -32.06 21.45
CA PRO A 175 -9.34 -32.98 22.58
C PRO A 175 -10.12 -32.42 23.76
N ARG A 176 -11.04 -33.23 24.29
CA ARG A 176 -11.89 -32.95 25.46
C ARG A 176 -11.05 -32.95 26.73
N ALA A 177 -10.40 -31.82 27.02
CA ALA A 177 -9.82 -31.56 28.34
C ALA A 177 -10.93 -31.27 29.35
N ALA A 178 -10.96 -32.02 30.45
CA ALA A 178 -11.87 -31.81 31.57
C ALA A 178 -11.60 -30.46 32.23
N ALA A 179 -12.51 -29.50 32.03
CA ALA A 179 -12.46 -28.19 32.64
C ALA A 179 -13.34 -28.14 33.89
N LEU A 180 -12.77 -27.62 34.98
CA LEU A 180 -13.45 -27.21 36.20
C LEU A 180 -14.52 -26.14 35.91
N PRO A 181 -15.62 -26.06 36.67
CA PRO A 181 -16.70 -25.10 36.45
C PRO A 181 -16.26 -23.69 36.86
N LEU A 182 -15.79 -22.89 35.91
CA LEU A 182 -15.69 -21.43 36.08
C LEU A 182 -17.04 -20.79 35.76
N ALA A 183 -17.54 -19.98 36.70
CA ALA A 183 -18.78 -19.24 36.56
C ALA A 183 -18.77 -18.37 35.27
N PRO A 184 -19.89 -18.31 34.54
CA PRO A 184 -19.97 -17.57 33.29
C PRO A 184 -19.89 -16.06 33.56
N SER A 185 -18.77 -15.47 33.17
CA SER A 185 -18.65 -14.00 33.11
C SER A 185 -19.62 -13.46 32.04
N PRO A 186 -20.35 -12.36 32.29
CA PRO A 186 -21.31 -11.80 31.33
C PRO A 186 -20.57 -11.33 30.08
N ARG A 187 -20.58 -12.17 29.04
CA ARG A 187 -19.94 -11.87 27.76
C ARG A 187 -20.66 -10.70 27.12
N LYS A 188 -19.95 -9.58 26.89
CA LYS A 188 -20.46 -8.51 26.04
C LYS A 188 -20.92 -9.12 24.70
N PRO A 189 -22.14 -8.81 24.23
CA PRO A 189 -22.65 -9.37 22.99
C PRO A 189 -21.74 -9.00 21.82
N ASN A 190 -21.39 -10.00 21.02
CA ASN A 190 -20.44 -9.86 19.92
C ASN A 190 -21.04 -8.96 18.83
N ARG A 191 -20.44 -7.79 18.62
CA ARG A 191 -20.94 -6.73 17.70
C ARG A 191 -21.22 -7.26 16.29
N PHE A 192 -20.42 -8.22 15.82
CA PHE A 192 -20.60 -8.82 14.51
C PHE A 192 -21.93 -9.59 14.41
N ARG A 193 -22.32 -10.30 15.47
CA ARG A 193 -23.61 -11.00 15.54
C ARG A 193 -24.77 -10.02 15.48
N SER A 194 -24.66 -8.89 16.17
CA SER A 194 -25.66 -7.81 16.11
C SER A 194 -25.77 -7.17 14.72
N MET A 195 -24.68 -7.13 13.94
CA MET A 195 -24.75 -6.66 12.54
C MET A 195 -25.44 -7.69 11.64
N LEU A 196 -25.11 -8.98 11.76
CA LEU A 196 -25.75 -10.06 11.00
C LEU A 196 -27.25 -10.16 11.29
N GLU A 197 -27.63 -10.03 12.55
CA GLU A 197 -29.03 -10.07 12.97
C GLU A 197 -29.83 -8.88 12.42
N ARG A 198 -29.20 -7.71 12.32
CA ARG A 198 -29.80 -6.52 11.68
C ARG A 198 -29.89 -6.65 10.16
N ALA A 199 -28.99 -7.40 9.52
CA ALA A 199 -29.05 -7.69 8.10
C ALA A 199 -30.13 -8.73 7.76
N ALA A 200 -30.36 -9.69 8.65
CA ALA A 200 -31.41 -10.70 8.52
C ALA A 200 -32.83 -10.12 8.62
N ASN A 201 -32.98 -8.93 9.22
CA ASN A 201 -34.24 -8.21 9.32
C ASN A 201 -34.06 -6.75 8.85
N PRO A 202 -33.97 -6.53 7.51
CA PRO A 202 -33.73 -5.21 6.97
C PRO A 202 -34.88 -4.28 7.36
N LEU A 203 -34.53 -3.04 7.73
CA LEU A 203 -35.53 -1.99 7.91
C LEU A 203 -36.34 -1.85 6.62
N GLN A 204 -37.66 -2.01 6.70
CA GLN A 204 -38.53 -1.73 5.57
C GLN A 204 -38.39 -0.25 5.24
N LEU A 205 -37.75 0.03 4.10
CA LEU A 205 -37.65 1.38 3.59
C LEU A 205 -39.06 1.82 3.15
N PRO A 206 -39.43 3.09 3.37
CA PRO A 206 -40.66 3.61 2.79
C PRO A 206 -40.60 3.45 1.27
N PRO A 207 -41.75 3.20 0.61
CA PRO A 207 -41.78 3.10 -0.84
C PRO A 207 -41.15 4.36 -1.46
N PRO A 208 -40.37 4.20 -2.54
CA PRO A 208 -39.73 5.33 -3.19
C PRO A 208 -40.79 6.35 -3.58
N ARG A 209 -40.64 7.59 -3.11
CA ARG A 209 -41.51 8.68 -3.55
C ARG A 209 -41.13 8.97 -4.99
N VAL A 210 -42.08 8.79 -5.90
CA VAL A 210 -41.93 9.22 -7.29
C VAL A 210 -41.69 10.73 -7.26
N THR A 211 -40.46 11.14 -7.54
CA THR A 211 -40.14 12.56 -7.66
C THR A 211 -40.86 13.07 -8.89
N LYS A 212 -41.94 13.81 -8.68
CA LYS A 212 -42.69 14.52 -9.73
C LYS A 212 -41.69 15.37 -10.53
N GLY A 213 -41.37 14.94 -11.75
CA GLY A 213 -40.46 15.66 -12.66
C GLY A 213 -39.32 14.84 -13.28
N LEU A 214 -39.12 13.57 -12.90
CA LEU A 214 -38.15 12.68 -13.56
C LEU A 214 -38.89 11.61 -14.38
N ASP A 215 -39.42 12.00 -15.54
CA ASP A 215 -39.93 11.04 -16.54
C ASP A 215 -38.75 10.38 -17.24
N LEU A 216 -38.28 9.26 -16.71
CA LEU A 216 -37.20 8.46 -17.30
C LEU A 216 -37.56 7.93 -18.69
N GLU A 217 -38.85 7.78 -19.00
CA GLU A 217 -39.35 7.44 -20.34
C GLU A 217 -39.05 8.52 -21.39
N LYS A 218 -38.84 9.78 -20.98
CA LYS A 218 -38.48 10.87 -21.91
C LYS A 218 -36.99 11.00 -22.16
N VAL A 219 -36.14 10.34 -21.36
CA VAL A 219 -34.68 10.49 -21.40
C VAL A 219 -33.99 9.29 -22.07
N LEU A 220 -34.71 8.21 -22.34
CA LEU A 220 -34.22 7.11 -23.15
C LEU A 220 -34.64 7.32 -24.61
N PRO A 221 -33.76 7.87 -25.49
CA PRO A 221 -33.99 7.78 -26.92
C PRO A 221 -34.06 6.29 -27.29
N GLU A 222 -35.18 5.90 -27.90
CA GLU A 222 -35.56 4.53 -28.23
C GLU A 222 -34.71 3.92 -29.37
N THR A 223 -33.45 4.31 -29.52
CA THR A 223 -32.64 3.84 -30.64
C THR A 223 -31.18 3.80 -30.21
N PHE A 224 -30.79 2.70 -29.57
CA PHE A 224 -29.41 2.27 -29.65
C PHE A 224 -29.14 1.95 -31.12
N PRO A 225 -28.23 2.67 -31.81
CA PRO A 225 -27.84 2.27 -33.15
C PRO A 225 -27.28 0.84 -33.09
N PRO A 226 -27.63 -0.03 -34.04
CA PRO A 226 -27.07 -1.36 -34.10
C PRO A 226 -25.55 -1.27 -34.15
N LEU A 227 -24.88 -2.05 -33.30
CA LEU A 227 -23.43 -2.17 -33.33
C LEU A 227 -23.00 -2.62 -34.74
N PRO A 228 -21.99 -2.00 -35.35
CA PRO A 228 -21.47 -2.45 -36.63
C PRO A 228 -21.04 -3.90 -36.48
N GLU A 229 -21.59 -4.77 -37.34
CA GLU A 229 -21.22 -6.17 -37.40
C GLU A 229 -19.71 -6.28 -37.61
N ASP A 230 -19.06 -7.09 -36.77
CA ASP A 230 -17.64 -7.42 -36.83
C ASP A 230 -17.30 -7.99 -38.22
N THR A 231 -16.85 -7.12 -39.12
CA THR A 231 -16.23 -7.53 -40.38
C THR A 231 -14.87 -8.15 -40.06
N GLY A 232 -14.88 -9.47 -39.86
CA GLY A 232 -13.84 -10.39 -40.31
C GLY A 232 -12.40 -10.01 -39.96
N LEU A 233 -11.98 -10.30 -38.73
CA LEU A 233 -10.58 -10.61 -38.45
C LEU A 233 -10.23 -11.94 -39.11
N ALA A 234 -9.66 -11.84 -40.31
CA ALA A 234 -9.08 -12.94 -41.05
C ALA A 234 -8.05 -13.67 -40.18
N SER A 235 -8.29 -14.96 -39.99
CA SER A 235 -7.39 -15.90 -39.34
C SER A 235 -6.10 -16.03 -40.16
N PRO A 236 -4.90 -15.72 -39.61
CA PRO A 236 -3.66 -15.98 -40.33
C PRO A 236 -3.43 -17.50 -40.38
N ALA A 237 -3.30 -18.00 -41.61
CA ALA A 237 -2.98 -19.38 -41.93
C ALA A 237 -1.64 -19.81 -41.29
N GLN A 238 -1.64 -20.96 -40.63
CA GLN A 238 -0.43 -21.70 -40.28
C GLN A 238 0.31 -22.10 -41.55
N GLN A 239 1.58 -21.71 -41.66
CA GLN A 239 2.53 -22.34 -42.58
C GLN A 239 3.32 -23.40 -41.81
N ASN A 240 3.30 -24.62 -42.36
CA ASN A 240 4.17 -25.74 -42.00
C ASN A 240 5.62 -25.49 -42.42
#